data_AF-A0A9N8JYN3-F1
#
_entry.id   AF-A0A9N8JYN3-F1
#
_cell.length_a   1.000
_cell.length_b   1.000
_cell.length_c   1.000
_cell.angle_alpha   90.00
_cell.angle_beta   90.00
_cell.angle_gamma   90.00
#
_symmetry.space_group_name_H-M   'P 1'
#
loop_
_entity.id
_entity.type
_entity.pdbx_description
1 polymer ?
#
loop_
_entity_poly.entity_id
_entity_poly.type
_entity_poly.pdbx_seq_one_letter_code
_entity_poly.pdbx_strand_id
1 'polypeptide(L)'
;MDRSEGSSLSRDAVMLTKEYLAQDLVPSILGVTGVFCFLSLIIVSLRLYARAFMVRRLGWEDLLIFITGLFVLGCWICFVGESKTGVLGRHMETVTIPQYERFLLWTFPHQLFLSLGVGTFKCSVGFFLIRVAFITICSLVYASTLFWACIPLRANWHLDEQKDAKMISTKVWMGLAMWNSISNMLTDSILALWPMPLVLRMRVSTFKKAALVAALSLGWLAVVCGAVKTWAMWNYFSVTDKYYKDQIRRSSSSKNDSGKIVLMPPVVMLAKPAQARIRRPIITWTGMGFTSFQDGEEFKYDDRERSGSRTALSFAANVPDMSAKYWYTAASYLGCGNYGDVIPCMRSKNMTDILEAAAKVPYEPTTALYQPVFHPTIDNQTVFADYASLSANGNFARIPYLAGNVDYEAGFYKLAAWATNRTLTPTQWDNFILSGFTCPNSTETANRAKYNVPTWQYRYFGEWKNLRLM
;
A
#
# COMPACT_ATOMS: atom_id res chain seq x y z
N MET A 1 -27.73 67.67 26.13
CA MET A 1 -26.33 67.53 25.69
C MET A 1 -25.49 67.60 26.95
N ASP A 2 -24.89 66.56 27.51
CA ASP A 2 -24.68 65.17 27.08
C ASP A 2 -24.63 64.29 28.34
N ARG A 3 -25.42 63.23 28.37
CA ARG A 3 -25.39 62.21 29.42
C ARG A 3 -25.68 60.86 28.81
N SER A 4 -24.75 60.31 28.01
CA SER A 4 -24.89 58.94 27.49
C SER A 4 -23.63 58.24 26.94
N GLU A 5 -22.41 58.79 27.02
CA GLU A 5 -21.24 58.14 26.37
C GLU A 5 -20.40 57.19 27.27
N GLY A 6 -20.55 57.23 28.60
CA GLY A 6 -19.75 56.39 29.52
C GLY A 6 -20.21 54.93 29.68
N SER A 7 -21.36 54.55 29.11
CA SER A 7 -21.98 53.22 29.33
C SER A 7 -22.02 52.33 28.10
N SER A 8 -21.68 52.84 26.91
CA SER A 8 -21.57 52.07 25.67
C SER A 8 -20.28 51.25 25.67
N LEU A 9 -19.12 51.87 25.90
CA LEU A 9 -17.81 51.20 25.93
C LEU A 9 -17.72 50.00 26.88
N SER A 10 -18.34 50.09 28.07
CA SER A 10 -18.39 48.96 29.03
C SER A 10 -19.35 47.86 28.56
N ARG A 11 -20.50 48.21 27.98
CA ARG A 11 -21.45 47.24 27.44
C ARG A 11 -20.88 46.55 26.21
N ASP A 12 -20.21 47.28 25.33
CA ASP A 12 -19.57 46.76 24.13
C ASP A 12 -18.40 45.84 24.48
N ALA A 13 -17.57 46.18 25.48
CA ALA A 13 -16.52 45.30 25.97
C ALA A 13 -17.08 44.02 26.64
N VAL A 14 -18.14 44.14 27.45
CA VAL A 14 -18.82 42.99 28.06
C VAL A 14 -19.54 42.15 27.00
N MET A 15 -20.09 42.76 25.95
CA MET A 15 -20.75 42.09 24.84
C MET A 15 -19.73 41.36 23.97
N LEU A 16 -18.58 41.99 23.67
CA LEU A 16 -17.45 41.37 22.97
C LEU A 16 -16.88 40.20 23.78
N THR A 17 -16.81 40.32 25.11
CA THR A 17 -16.37 39.23 26.01
C THR A 17 -17.39 38.09 26.03
N LYS A 18 -18.69 38.39 26.02
CA LYS A 18 -19.75 37.36 25.97
C LYS A 18 -19.84 36.67 24.61
N GLU A 19 -19.68 37.41 23.51
CA GLU A 19 -19.60 36.86 22.15
C GLU A 19 -18.35 36.01 21.97
N TYR A 20 -17.21 36.44 22.53
CA TYR A 20 -15.96 35.66 22.58
C TYR A 20 -16.16 34.34 23.34
N LEU A 21 -16.79 34.38 24.53
CA LEU A 21 -17.08 33.18 25.32
C LEU A 21 -18.19 32.28 24.72
N ALA A 22 -19.07 32.84 23.90
CA ALA A 22 -20.16 32.12 23.23
C ALA A 22 -19.74 31.52 21.87
N GLN A 23 -18.54 31.83 21.38
CA GLN A 23 -18.07 31.34 20.09
C GLN A 23 -17.84 29.82 20.15
N ASP A 24 -18.70 29.06 19.48
CA ASP A 24 -18.64 27.60 19.43
C ASP A 24 -18.23 27.13 18.03
N LEU A 25 -16.98 26.66 17.90
CA LEU A 25 -16.45 26.13 16.64
C LEU A 25 -16.76 24.64 16.44
N VAL A 26 -17.30 23.95 17.45
CA VAL A 26 -17.58 22.51 17.42
C VAL A 26 -18.42 22.09 16.22
N PRO A 27 -19.58 22.69 15.90
CA PRO A 27 -20.41 22.20 14.79
C PRO A 27 -19.73 22.34 13.43
N SER A 28 -18.89 23.38 13.26
CA SER A 28 -18.12 23.56 12.02
C SER A 28 -17.04 22.49 11.86
N ILE A 29 -16.30 22.19 12.94
CA ILE A 29 -15.25 21.17 12.91
C ILE A 29 -15.86 19.79 12.71
N LEU A 30 -16.96 19.49 13.41
CA LEU A 30 -17.71 18.23 13.32
C LEU A 30 -18.24 17.97 11.91
N GLY A 31 -18.79 19.02 11.27
CA GLY A 31 -19.27 18.93 9.90
C GLY A 31 -18.16 18.59 8.91
N VAL A 32 -17.02 19.29 9.02
CA VAL A 32 -15.87 19.06 8.13
C VAL A 32 -15.28 17.67 8.33
N THR A 33 -14.99 17.26 9.57
CA THR A 33 -14.40 15.95 9.87
C THR A 33 -15.35 14.81 9.52
N GLY A 34 -16.65 14.97 9.77
CA GLY A 34 -17.67 14.00 9.40
C GLY A 34 -17.74 13.78 7.89
N VAL A 35 -17.76 14.84 7.09
CA VAL A 35 -17.81 14.74 5.61
C VAL A 35 -16.61 13.95 5.08
N PHE A 36 -15.39 14.25 5.54
CA PHE A 36 -14.20 13.51 5.12
C PHE A 36 -14.22 12.05 5.57
N CYS A 37 -14.71 11.77 6.79
CA CYS A 37 -14.86 10.40 7.28
C CYS A 37 -15.81 9.59 6.40
N PHE A 38 -17.02 10.10 6.14
CA PHE A 38 -18.01 9.37 5.33
C PHE A 38 -17.56 9.22 3.87
N LEU A 39 -16.94 10.25 3.29
CA LEU A 39 -16.36 10.16 1.94
C LEU A 39 -15.28 9.06 1.88
N SER A 40 -14.40 9.01 2.88
CA SER A 40 -13.37 7.97 2.97
C SER A 40 -13.99 6.57 3.08
N LEU A 41 -15.02 6.39 3.91
CA LEU A 41 -15.71 5.10 4.06
C LEU A 41 -16.36 4.66 2.74
N ILE A 42 -17.04 5.56 2.03
CA ILE A 42 -17.62 5.27 0.71
C ILE A 42 -16.54 4.81 -0.27
N ILE A 43 -15.39 5.50 -0.32
CA ILE A 43 -14.29 5.13 -1.22
C ILE A 43 -13.72 3.75 -0.85
N VAL A 44 -13.54 3.45 0.43
CA VAL A 44 -13.07 2.14 0.89
C VAL A 44 -14.08 1.05 0.56
N SER A 45 -15.38 1.27 0.82
CA SER A 45 -16.44 0.32 0.45
C SER A 45 -16.50 0.07 -1.05
N LEU A 46 -16.38 1.11 -1.88
CA LEU A 46 -16.34 0.97 -3.34
C LEU A 46 -15.11 0.18 -3.80
N ARG A 47 -13.94 0.43 -3.18
CA ARG A 47 -12.70 -0.32 -3.44
C ARG A 47 -12.87 -1.80 -3.12
N LEU A 48 -13.45 -2.12 -1.96
CA LEU A 48 -13.72 -3.51 -1.56
C LEU A 48 -14.74 -4.18 -2.47
N TYR A 49 -15.82 -3.47 -2.84
CA TYR A 49 -16.81 -3.98 -3.78
C TYR A 49 -16.20 -4.30 -5.15
N ALA A 50 -15.43 -3.36 -5.72
CA ALA A 50 -14.78 -3.57 -7.01
C ALA A 50 -13.82 -4.77 -6.97
N ARG A 51 -13.05 -4.95 -5.90
CA ARG A 51 -12.11 -6.08 -5.80
C ARG A 51 -12.78 -7.41 -5.50
N ALA A 52 -13.79 -7.43 -4.64
CA ALA A 52 -14.56 -8.63 -4.31
C ALA A 52 -15.41 -9.13 -5.50
N PHE A 53 -16.10 -8.23 -6.20
CA PHE A 53 -17.08 -8.62 -7.22
C PHE A 53 -16.59 -8.49 -8.67
N MET A 54 -15.85 -7.42 -9.00
CA MET A 54 -15.36 -7.23 -10.38
C MET A 54 -14.06 -7.99 -10.62
N VAL A 55 -13.09 -7.87 -9.72
CA VAL A 55 -11.77 -8.54 -9.85
C VAL A 55 -11.81 -9.97 -9.29
N ARG A 56 -12.76 -10.29 -8.40
CA ARG A 56 -12.93 -11.59 -7.74
C ARG A 56 -11.68 -12.10 -7.04
N ARG A 57 -10.88 -11.18 -6.48
CA ARG A 57 -9.71 -11.49 -5.66
C ARG A 57 -9.65 -10.51 -4.49
N LEU A 58 -9.63 -11.05 -3.28
CA LEU A 58 -9.43 -10.31 -2.04
C LEU A 58 -8.01 -10.61 -1.55
N GLY A 59 -7.17 -9.58 -1.47
CA GLY A 59 -5.83 -9.70 -0.90
C GLY A 59 -5.78 -9.25 0.56
N TRP A 60 -4.69 -9.57 1.25
CA TRP A 60 -4.41 -9.06 2.60
C TRP A 60 -4.40 -7.52 2.67
N GLU A 61 -4.01 -6.85 1.58
CA GLU A 61 -4.09 -5.39 1.47
C GLU A 61 -5.51 -4.84 1.64
N ASP A 62 -6.50 -5.60 1.14
CA ASP A 62 -7.91 -5.23 1.17
C ASP A 62 -8.51 -5.49 2.56
N LEU A 63 -7.97 -6.48 3.30
CA LEU A 63 -8.26 -6.63 4.72
C LEU A 63 -7.70 -5.46 5.53
N LEU A 64 -6.46 -5.05 5.26
CA LEU A 64 -5.82 -3.93 5.97
C LEU A 64 -6.57 -2.61 5.75
N ILE A 65 -7.00 -2.32 4.51
CA ILE A 65 -7.78 -1.09 4.24
C ILE A 65 -9.17 -1.13 4.89
N PHE A 66 -9.78 -2.32 5.00
CA PHE A 66 -11.03 -2.49 5.73
C PHE A 66 -10.84 -2.21 7.23
N ILE A 67 -9.78 -2.75 7.84
CA ILE A 67 -9.42 -2.49 9.24
C ILE A 67 -9.14 -0.99 9.45
N THR A 68 -8.43 -0.33 8.54
CA THR A 68 -8.25 1.13 8.58
C THR A 68 -9.59 1.86 8.56
N GLY A 69 -10.55 1.43 7.74
CA GLY A 69 -11.90 1.99 7.71
C GLY A 69 -12.61 1.90 9.06
N LEU A 70 -12.48 0.77 9.77
CA LEU A 70 -13.02 0.61 11.13
C LEU A 70 -12.35 1.56 12.13
N PHE A 71 -11.04 1.76 12.05
CA PHE A 71 -10.34 2.71 12.91
C PHE A 71 -10.72 4.17 12.62
N VAL A 72 -10.92 4.53 11.34
CA VAL A 72 -11.41 5.88 10.96
C VAL A 72 -12.82 6.13 11.50
N LEU A 73 -13.70 5.13 11.41
CA LEU A 73 -15.03 5.20 12.01
C LEU A 73 -14.94 5.33 13.54
N GLY A 74 -14.06 4.56 14.20
CA GLY A 74 -13.79 4.67 15.63
C GLY A 74 -13.30 6.05 16.04
N CYS A 75 -12.37 6.65 15.29
CA CYS A 75 -11.90 8.03 15.51
C CYS A 75 -13.07 9.01 15.46
N TRP A 76 -13.93 8.89 14.45
CA TRP A 76 -15.08 9.78 14.32
C TRP A 76 -16.05 9.58 15.50
N ILE A 77 -16.39 8.35 15.88
CA ILE A 77 -17.25 8.11 17.06
C ILE A 77 -16.67 8.73 18.35
N CYS A 78 -15.37 8.57 18.60
CA CYS A 78 -14.71 9.20 19.75
C CYS A 78 -14.78 10.73 19.68
N PHE A 79 -14.60 11.32 18.49
CA PHE A 79 -14.70 12.76 18.29
C PHE A 79 -16.14 13.30 18.45
N VAL A 80 -17.18 12.51 18.13
CA VAL A 80 -18.56 12.82 18.56
C VAL A 80 -18.64 12.86 20.08
N GLY A 81 -18.04 11.88 20.77
CA GLY A 81 -17.98 11.83 22.23
C GLY A 81 -17.33 13.07 22.83
N GLU A 82 -16.20 13.50 22.29
CA GLU A 82 -15.50 14.75 22.67
C GLU A 82 -16.37 15.99 22.45
N SER A 83 -17.11 16.06 21.34
CA SER A 83 -17.99 17.20 21.05
C SER A 83 -19.12 17.37 22.08
N LYS A 84 -19.60 16.25 22.64
CA LYS A 84 -20.72 16.24 23.60
C LYS A 84 -20.32 16.65 25.01
N THR A 85 -19.04 16.70 25.35
CA THR A 85 -18.58 17.13 26.69
C THR A 85 -18.61 18.64 26.88
N GLY A 86 -18.75 19.41 25.80
CA GLY A 86 -18.85 20.88 25.84
C GLY A 86 -17.54 21.60 26.13
N VAL A 87 -16.40 20.89 26.10
CA VAL A 87 -15.06 21.43 26.34
C VAL A 87 -14.38 21.86 25.04
N LEU A 88 -14.64 21.14 23.96
CA LEU A 88 -14.02 21.37 22.65
C LEU A 88 -14.48 22.73 22.11
N GLY A 89 -13.56 23.54 21.58
CA GLY A 89 -13.88 24.80 20.90
C GLY A 89 -14.35 25.95 21.79
N ARG A 90 -14.37 25.80 23.13
CA ARG A 90 -14.71 26.85 24.10
C ARG A 90 -13.49 27.32 24.89
N HIS A 91 -13.56 28.53 25.43
CA HIS A 91 -12.49 29.08 26.26
C HIS A 91 -12.36 28.32 27.58
N MET A 92 -11.11 28.02 27.97
CA MET A 92 -10.76 27.24 29.18
C MET A 92 -11.41 27.79 30.45
N GLU A 93 -11.71 29.09 30.51
CA GLU A 93 -12.34 29.77 31.64
C GLU A 93 -13.80 29.34 31.90
N THR A 94 -14.46 28.72 30.91
CA THR A 94 -15.87 28.29 31.01
C THR A 94 -16.02 26.79 31.33
N VAL A 95 -14.91 26.06 31.46
CA VAL A 95 -14.90 24.60 31.56
C VAL A 95 -14.90 24.15 33.01
N THR A 96 -15.79 23.24 33.36
CA THR A 96 -15.78 22.60 34.69
C THR A 96 -14.88 21.35 34.72
N ILE A 97 -14.26 21.09 35.86
CA ILE A 97 -13.37 19.93 36.09
C ILE A 97 -14.01 18.58 35.66
N PRO A 98 -15.25 18.23 36.06
CA PRO A 98 -15.86 16.96 35.65
C PRO A 98 -16.16 16.86 34.14
N GLN A 99 -16.39 17.99 33.45
CA GLN A 99 -16.52 18.01 32.00
C GLN A 99 -15.17 17.75 31.32
N TYR A 100 -14.09 18.26 31.90
CA TYR A 100 -12.73 18.08 31.43
C TYR A 100 -12.22 16.63 31.58
N GLU A 101 -12.52 15.97 32.70
CA GLU A 101 -12.19 14.54 32.88
C GLU A 101 -12.87 13.64 31.84
N ARG A 102 -14.17 13.89 31.59
CA ARG A 102 -14.91 13.18 30.53
C ARG A 102 -14.29 13.44 29.14
N PHE A 103 -13.79 14.63 28.90
CA PHE A 103 -13.12 14.97 27.65
C PHE A 103 -11.80 14.20 27.47
N LEU A 104 -10.98 14.10 28.53
CA LEU A 104 -9.76 13.31 28.52
C LEU A 104 -10.03 11.81 28.29
N LEU A 105 -11.10 11.28 28.88
CA LEU A 105 -11.54 9.90 28.71
C LEU A 105 -11.83 9.57 27.23
N TRP A 106 -12.47 10.48 26.48
CA TRP A 106 -12.72 10.31 25.04
C TRP A 106 -11.48 10.56 24.17
N THR A 107 -10.57 11.44 24.62
CA THR A 107 -9.35 11.80 23.90
C THR A 107 -8.35 10.63 23.80
N PHE A 108 -8.25 9.79 24.84
CA PHE A 108 -7.36 8.65 24.85
C PHE A 108 -7.64 7.62 23.73
N PRO A 109 -8.85 7.03 23.61
CA PRO A 109 -9.16 6.10 22.53
C PRO A 109 -9.12 6.77 21.15
N HIS A 110 -9.44 8.06 21.04
CA HIS A 110 -9.30 8.81 19.80
C HIS A 110 -7.84 8.83 19.30
N GLN A 111 -6.87 9.16 20.17
CA GLN A 111 -5.45 9.16 19.81
C GLN A 111 -4.94 7.76 19.44
N LEU A 112 -5.44 6.73 20.10
CA LEU A 112 -5.10 5.33 19.81
C LEU A 112 -5.60 4.91 18.43
N PHE A 113 -6.88 5.13 18.12
CA PHE A 113 -7.45 4.80 16.82
C PHE A 113 -6.79 5.58 15.69
N LEU A 114 -6.44 6.85 15.91
CA LEU A 114 -5.74 7.67 14.92
C LEU A 114 -4.34 7.11 14.63
N SER A 115 -3.61 6.71 15.67
CA SER A 115 -2.26 6.14 15.54
C SER A 115 -2.28 4.78 14.83
N LEU A 116 -3.18 3.88 15.22
CA LEU A 116 -3.34 2.56 14.60
C LEU A 116 -3.90 2.65 13.17
N GLY A 117 -4.83 3.58 12.93
CA GLY A 117 -5.42 3.84 11.62
C GLY A 117 -4.36 4.30 10.60
N VAL A 118 -3.51 5.26 10.97
CA VAL A 118 -2.42 5.72 10.11
C VAL A 118 -1.40 4.62 9.84
N GLY A 119 -1.05 3.82 10.86
CA GLY A 119 -0.14 2.69 10.71
C GLY A 119 -0.67 1.64 9.74
N THR A 120 -1.92 1.20 9.92
CA THR A 120 -2.57 0.19 9.06
C THR A 120 -2.82 0.68 7.63
N PHE A 121 -3.17 1.96 7.45
CA PHE A 121 -3.28 2.58 6.13
C PHE A 121 -1.96 2.50 5.37
N LYS A 122 -0.86 2.85 6.05
CA LYS A 122 0.49 2.81 5.48
C LYS A 122 0.94 1.39 5.19
N CYS A 123 0.57 0.41 6.02
CA CYS A 123 0.76 -1.00 5.69
C CYS A 123 0.02 -1.36 4.40
N SER A 124 -1.25 -0.98 4.26
CA SER A 124 -2.07 -1.32 3.08
C SER A 124 -1.52 -0.72 1.79
N VAL A 125 -1.04 0.54 1.82
CA VAL A 125 -0.41 1.19 0.66
C VAL A 125 1.02 0.70 0.41
N GLY A 126 1.75 0.38 1.49
CA GLY A 126 3.15 -0.03 1.46
C GLY A 126 3.39 -1.53 1.27
N PHE A 127 2.35 -2.38 1.27
CA PHE A 127 2.47 -3.84 1.12
C PHE A 127 3.07 -4.24 -0.25
N PHE A 128 2.92 -3.39 -1.27
CA PHE A 128 3.66 -3.50 -2.54
C PHE A 128 5.19 -3.32 -2.43
N LEU A 129 5.69 -2.82 -1.29
CA LEU A 129 7.09 -2.46 -1.09
C LEU A 129 7.63 -3.11 0.19
N ILE A 130 8.34 -4.22 0.01
CA ILE A 130 8.98 -5.07 1.05
C ILE A 130 9.87 -4.31 2.07
N ARG A 131 10.11 -2.99 1.92
CA ARG A 131 10.96 -2.18 2.81
C ARG A 131 10.23 -1.22 3.76
N VAL A 132 8.89 -1.21 3.83
CA VAL A 132 8.12 -0.26 4.68
C VAL A 132 7.87 -0.79 6.12
N ALA A 133 8.25 -2.04 6.44
CA ALA A 133 8.04 -2.67 7.75
C ALA A 133 8.67 -1.89 8.94
N PHE A 134 9.76 -1.16 8.72
CA PHE A 134 10.40 -0.37 9.80
C PHE A 134 9.49 0.75 10.32
N ILE A 135 8.72 1.37 9.44
CA ILE A 135 7.89 2.55 9.76
C ILE A 135 6.60 2.14 10.48
N THR A 136 6.08 0.97 10.15
CA THR A 136 4.89 0.40 10.81
C THR A 136 5.25 -0.04 12.22
N ILE A 137 6.46 -0.57 12.43
CA ILE A 137 7.04 -0.80 13.76
C ILE A 137 7.15 0.52 14.53
N CYS A 138 7.66 1.61 13.92
CA CYS A 138 7.71 2.92 14.60
C CYS A 138 6.32 3.44 15.01
N SER A 139 5.28 3.21 14.19
CA SER A 139 3.90 3.60 14.50
C SER A 139 3.30 2.78 15.64
N LEU A 140 3.59 1.47 15.68
CA LEU A 140 3.19 0.57 16.77
C LEU A 140 3.93 0.88 18.08
N VAL A 141 5.21 1.24 18.01
CA VAL A 141 6.01 1.69 19.15
C VAL A 141 5.46 3.00 19.70
N TYR A 142 5.02 3.93 18.85
CA TYR A 142 4.33 5.12 19.35
C TYR A 142 3.00 4.78 20.03
N ALA A 143 2.20 3.89 19.45
CA ALA A 143 0.94 3.46 20.05
C ALA A 143 1.15 2.79 21.43
N SER A 144 2.23 2.01 21.60
CA SER A 144 2.55 1.44 22.91
C SER A 144 2.94 2.51 23.92
N THR A 145 3.66 3.57 23.54
CA THR A 145 3.98 4.67 24.47
C THR A 145 2.75 5.41 25.01
N LEU A 146 1.60 5.36 24.33
CA LEU A 146 0.34 5.92 24.84
C LEU A 146 -0.19 5.12 26.04
N PHE A 147 -0.07 3.79 26.02
CA PHE A 147 -0.50 2.94 27.16
C PHE A 147 0.39 3.11 28.38
N TRP A 148 1.68 3.40 28.17
CA TRP A 148 2.67 3.59 29.24
C TRP A 148 2.91 5.06 29.57
N ALA A 149 2.05 5.97 29.08
CA ALA A 149 2.18 7.40 29.33
C ALA A 149 2.04 7.76 30.83
N CYS A 150 1.27 6.96 31.57
CA CYS A 150 1.02 7.14 32.99
C CYS A 150 0.82 5.78 33.69
N ILE A 151 1.43 5.60 34.86
CA ILE A 151 1.20 4.45 35.74
C ILE A 151 0.63 4.97 37.06
N PRO A 152 -0.61 4.63 37.43
CA PRO A 152 -1.61 3.83 36.70
C PRO A 152 -2.27 4.57 35.52
N LEU A 153 -2.74 3.84 34.50
CA LEU A 153 -3.35 4.40 33.29
C LEU A 153 -4.60 5.26 33.58
N ARG A 154 -5.31 4.98 34.69
CA ARG A 154 -6.52 5.71 35.10
C ARG A 154 -6.28 7.19 35.42
N ALA A 155 -5.07 7.51 35.90
CA ALA A 155 -4.67 8.89 36.16
C ALA A 155 -4.51 9.72 34.87
N ASN A 156 -4.66 9.11 33.69
CA ASN A 156 -4.69 9.85 32.43
C ASN A 156 -5.96 10.71 32.26
N TRP A 157 -7.07 10.36 32.92
CA TRP A 157 -8.32 11.11 32.84
C TRP A 157 -8.91 11.53 34.19
N HIS A 158 -8.52 10.91 35.31
CA HIS A 158 -8.88 11.36 36.67
C HIS A 158 -7.80 12.31 37.21
N LEU A 159 -8.15 13.58 37.41
CA LEU A 159 -7.21 14.63 37.84
C LEU A 159 -6.79 14.46 39.31
N ASP A 160 -7.67 13.91 40.13
CA ASP A 160 -7.41 13.70 41.57
C ASP A 160 -6.29 12.67 41.81
N GLU A 161 -6.17 11.67 40.93
CA GLU A 161 -5.18 10.59 40.99
C GLU A 161 -3.84 10.98 40.34
N GLN A 162 -3.72 12.15 39.71
CA GLN A 162 -2.48 12.58 39.02
C GLN A 162 -1.33 12.90 39.99
N LYS A 163 -1.64 13.22 41.25
CA LYS A 163 -0.62 13.62 42.23
C LYS A 163 0.30 12.47 42.64
N ASP A 164 -0.24 11.25 42.64
CA ASP A 164 0.46 10.04 43.07
C ASP A 164 0.97 9.18 41.89
N ALA A 165 0.69 9.61 40.66
CA ALA A 165 0.98 8.83 39.46
C ALA A 165 2.36 9.17 38.87
N LYS A 166 3.04 8.15 38.33
CA LYS A 166 4.30 8.33 37.59
C LYS A 166 3.97 8.64 36.13
N MET A 167 4.07 9.93 35.77
CA MET A 167 3.78 10.43 34.43
C MET A 167 5.05 10.76 33.63
N ILE A 168 4.98 10.60 32.31
CA ILE A 168 6.03 11.08 31.40
C ILE A 168 6.09 12.61 31.44
N SER A 169 7.29 13.17 31.59
CA SER A 169 7.52 14.62 31.58
C SER A 169 7.04 15.25 30.27
N THR A 170 6.47 16.45 30.33
CA THR A 170 5.97 17.20 29.17
C THR A 170 7.05 17.39 28.08
N LYS A 171 8.32 17.52 28.47
CA LYS A 171 9.45 17.62 27.53
C LYS A 171 9.66 16.32 26.74
N VAL A 172 9.58 15.18 27.43
CA VAL A 172 9.73 13.85 26.81
C VAL A 172 8.51 13.54 25.93
N TRP A 173 7.32 13.88 26.40
CA TRP A 173 6.07 13.70 25.64
C TRP A 173 6.06 14.51 24.34
N MET A 174 6.49 15.78 24.41
CA MET A 174 6.66 16.63 23.24
C MET A 174 7.65 16.02 22.24
N GLY A 175 8.80 15.53 22.71
CA GLY A 175 9.79 14.86 21.88
C GLY A 175 9.23 13.63 21.16
N LEU A 176 8.51 12.76 21.87
CA LEU A 176 7.87 11.56 21.30
C LEU A 176 6.80 11.92 20.25
N ALA A 177 5.97 12.91 20.54
CA ALA A 177 4.90 13.32 19.64
C ALA A 177 5.43 14.08 18.40
N MET A 178 6.53 14.84 18.54
CA MET A 178 7.25 15.42 17.40
C MET A 178 7.89 14.34 16.53
N TRP A 179 8.56 13.36 17.15
CA TRP A 179 9.16 12.23 16.45
C TRP A 179 8.12 11.47 15.62
N ASN A 180 6.95 11.19 16.20
CA ASN A 180 5.85 10.54 15.48
C ASN A 180 5.35 11.39 14.29
N SER A 181 5.23 12.70 14.46
CA SER A 181 4.77 13.60 13.39
C SER A 181 5.77 13.68 12.24
N ILE A 182 7.07 13.80 12.55
CA ILE A 182 8.16 13.81 11.57
C ILE A 182 8.25 12.47 10.84
N SER A 183 8.18 11.35 11.57
CA SER A 183 8.20 10.00 10.99
C SER A 183 7.03 9.80 10.03
N ASN A 184 5.85 10.30 10.40
CA ASN A 184 4.68 10.22 9.54
C ASN A 184 4.86 11.03 8.24
N MET A 185 5.36 12.27 8.33
CA MET A 185 5.65 13.11 7.15
C MET A 185 6.71 12.50 6.23
N LEU A 186 7.78 11.95 6.80
CA LEU A 186 8.84 11.29 6.03
C LEU A 186 8.28 10.10 5.25
N THR A 187 7.41 9.33 5.88
CA THR A 187 6.77 8.18 5.21
C THR A 187 5.88 8.64 4.05
N ASP A 188 5.07 9.68 4.25
CA ASP A 188 4.18 10.18 3.22
C ASP A 188 4.98 10.73 2.03
N SER A 189 6.12 11.38 2.32
CA SER A 189 7.07 11.86 1.30
C SER A 189 7.70 10.70 0.53
N ILE A 190 8.13 9.64 1.22
CA ILE A 190 8.70 8.43 0.60
C ILE A 190 7.65 7.75 -0.29
N LEU A 191 6.42 7.56 0.20
CA LEU A 191 5.34 6.94 -0.57
C LEU A 191 4.93 7.78 -1.79
N ALA A 192 5.02 9.11 -1.71
CA ALA A 192 4.76 10.01 -2.85
C ALA A 192 5.91 10.02 -3.87
N LEU A 193 7.17 9.96 -3.42
CA LEU A 193 8.34 10.01 -4.30
C LEU A 193 8.68 8.66 -4.92
N TRP A 194 8.44 7.55 -4.23
CA TRP A 194 8.88 6.23 -4.67
C TRP A 194 8.35 5.81 -6.04
N PRO A 195 7.06 6.04 -6.40
CA PRO A 195 6.54 5.66 -7.71
C PRO A 195 6.93 6.65 -8.81
N MET A 196 7.42 7.86 -8.47
CA MET A 196 7.73 8.90 -9.46
C MET A 196 8.74 8.44 -10.52
N PRO A 197 9.92 7.88 -10.17
CA PRO A 197 10.88 7.43 -11.19
C PRO A 197 10.28 6.37 -12.12
N LEU A 198 9.43 5.48 -11.61
CA LEU A 198 8.76 4.46 -12.40
C LEU A 198 7.74 5.07 -13.35
N VAL A 199 6.87 5.96 -12.84
CA VAL A 199 5.82 6.63 -13.62
C VAL A 199 6.41 7.56 -14.70
N LEU A 200 7.49 8.28 -14.38
CA LEU A 200 8.17 9.16 -15.33
C LEU A 200 8.82 8.38 -16.47
N ARG A 201 9.33 7.17 -16.20
CA ARG A 201 9.88 6.26 -17.20
C ARG A 201 8.80 5.52 -18.00
N MET A 202 7.57 5.46 -17.49
CA MET A 202 6.44 4.81 -18.16
C MET A 202 5.96 5.64 -19.36
N ARG A 203 5.89 5.01 -20.55
CA ARG A 203 5.41 5.64 -21.79
C ARG A 203 3.91 5.40 -21.99
N VAL A 204 3.09 5.97 -21.10
CA VAL A 204 1.61 6.02 -21.22
C VAL A 204 1.16 7.29 -21.93
N SER A 205 -0.03 7.29 -22.55
CA SER A 205 -0.64 8.49 -23.17
C SER A 205 -0.60 9.67 -22.20
N THR A 206 -0.30 10.87 -22.70
CA THR A 206 -0.12 12.09 -21.91
C THR A 206 -1.24 12.34 -20.90
N PHE A 207 -2.49 12.04 -21.26
CA PHE A 207 -3.64 12.15 -20.36
C PHE A 207 -3.57 11.18 -19.17
N LYS A 208 -3.29 9.89 -19.42
CA LYS A 208 -3.12 8.87 -18.36
C LYS A 208 -1.90 9.16 -17.50
N LYS A 209 -0.82 9.67 -18.10
CA LYS A 209 0.37 10.11 -17.36
C LYS A 209 0.05 11.29 -16.44
N ALA A 210 -0.66 12.28 -16.96
CA ALA A 210 -1.09 13.45 -16.19
C ALA A 210 -2.02 13.05 -15.04
N ALA A 211 -2.98 12.16 -15.29
CA ALA A 211 -3.88 11.64 -14.25
C ALA A 211 -3.11 10.87 -13.16
N LEU A 212 -2.13 10.05 -13.53
CA LEU A 212 -1.31 9.28 -12.60
C LEU A 212 -0.38 10.18 -11.77
N VAL A 213 0.25 11.17 -12.40
CA VAL A 213 1.07 12.19 -11.72
C VAL A 213 0.21 13.05 -10.79
N ALA A 214 -0.99 13.44 -11.22
CA ALA A 214 -1.94 14.18 -10.39
C ALA A 214 -2.37 13.36 -9.17
N ALA A 215 -2.69 12.08 -9.35
CA ALA A 215 -3.04 11.19 -8.25
C ALA A 215 -1.89 11.02 -7.25
N LEU A 216 -0.65 10.90 -7.75
CA LEU A 216 0.54 10.81 -6.89
C LEU A 216 0.85 12.12 -6.17
N SER A 217 0.55 13.26 -6.81
CA SER A 217 0.75 14.59 -6.22
C SER A 217 -0.14 14.88 -5.01
N LEU A 218 -1.29 14.19 -4.88
CA LEU A 218 -2.13 14.26 -3.68
C LEU A 218 -1.36 13.87 -2.41
N GLY A 219 -0.34 13.01 -2.51
CA GLY A 219 0.53 12.65 -1.40
C GLY A 219 1.32 13.84 -0.82
N TRP A 220 1.70 14.81 -1.66
CA TRP A 220 2.40 16.02 -1.20
C TRP A 220 1.49 16.96 -0.39
N LEU A 221 0.20 16.98 -0.66
CA LEU A 221 -0.76 17.74 0.16
C LEU A 221 -0.80 17.20 1.60
N ALA A 222 -0.71 15.87 1.78
CA ALA A 222 -0.64 15.26 3.10
C ALA A 222 0.63 15.69 3.86
N VAL A 223 1.77 15.79 3.17
CA VAL A 223 3.04 16.27 3.75
C VAL A 223 2.93 17.72 4.20
N VAL A 224 2.32 18.60 3.38
CA VAL A 224 2.11 20.02 3.73
C VAL A 224 1.17 20.14 4.94
N CYS A 225 0.07 19.39 4.96
CA CYS A 225 -0.83 19.35 6.12
C CYS A 225 -0.11 18.86 7.39
N GLY A 226 0.75 17.84 7.27
CA GLY A 226 1.59 17.35 8.36
C GLY A 226 2.59 18.41 8.87
N ALA A 227 3.18 19.20 7.98
CA ALA A 227 4.09 20.28 8.34
C ALA A 227 3.38 21.39 9.13
N VAL A 228 2.20 21.83 8.65
CA VAL A 228 1.38 22.83 9.36
C VAL A 228 0.96 22.32 10.74
N LYS A 229 0.53 21.06 10.83
CA LYS A 229 0.21 20.41 12.11
C LYS A 229 1.40 20.40 13.07
N THR A 230 2.59 20.00 12.59
CA THR A 230 3.80 19.92 13.41
C THR A 230 4.24 21.31 13.89
N TRP A 231 4.14 22.32 13.03
CA TRP A 231 4.41 23.71 13.38
C TRP A 231 3.43 24.25 14.43
N ALA A 232 2.12 24.01 14.26
CA ALA A 232 1.11 24.42 15.23
C ALA A 232 1.34 23.74 16.59
N MET A 233 1.68 22.46 16.57
CA MET A 233 2.00 21.68 17.76
C MET A 233 3.27 22.21 18.46
N TRP A 234 4.33 22.54 17.71
CA TRP A 234 5.55 23.15 18.26
C TRP A 234 5.24 24.45 19.00
N ASN A 235 4.49 25.36 18.35
CA ASN A 235 4.09 26.63 18.95
C ASN A 235 3.23 26.45 20.21
N TYR A 236 2.35 25.44 20.22
CA TYR A 236 1.53 25.15 21.37
C TYR A 236 2.35 24.74 22.61
N PHE A 237 3.43 23.98 22.41
CA PHE A 237 4.29 23.54 23.51
C PHE A 237 5.39 24.55 23.89
N SER A 238 5.79 25.45 22.99
CA SER A 238 6.84 26.45 23.24
C SER A 238 6.35 27.68 24.02
N VAL A 239 5.04 27.92 24.10
CA VAL A 239 4.49 29.04 24.88
C VAL A 239 4.50 28.68 26.37
N THR A 240 5.40 29.34 27.12
CA THR A 240 5.60 29.17 28.57
C THR A 240 4.44 29.70 29.42
N ASP A 241 3.68 30.68 28.91
CA ASP A 241 2.51 31.26 29.57
C ASP A 241 1.23 30.98 28.77
N LYS A 242 0.63 29.81 29.01
CA LYS A 242 -0.62 29.41 28.36
C LYS A 242 -1.83 30.23 28.80
N TYR A 243 -1.72 31.01 29.88
CA TYR A 243 -2.83 31.65 30.58
C TYR A 243 -2.67 33.16 30.81
N TYR A 244 -1.54 33.77 30.44
CA TYR A 244 -1.24 35.15 30.85
C TYR A 244 -1.92 36.22 29.97
N LYS A 245 -2.37 35.87 28.75
CA LYS A 245 -3.02 36.83 27.83
C LYS A 245 -4.55 36.93 27.95
N ASP A 246 -5.21 36.10 28.76
CA ASP A 246 -6.61 36.33 29.17
C ASP A 246 -6.60 37.11 30.51
N GLN A 247 -6.35 38.42 30.42
CA GLN A 247 -6.48 39.33 31.57
C GLN A 247 -7.89 39.91 31.65
N ILE A 248 -8.84 39.12 32.19
CA ILE A 248 -9.97 39.68 32.93
C ILE A 248 -10.05 39.00 34.31
N ARG A 249 -9.33 39.62 35.26
CA ARG A 249 -9.68 39.72 36.68
C ARG A 249 -9.87 38.42 37.48
N ARG A 250 -8.76 37.74 37.80
CA ARG A 250 -8.66 37.00 39.08
C ARG A 250 -8.34 37.98 40.21
N SER A 251 -9.37 38.52 40.86
CA SER A 251 -9.22 39.01 42.24
C SER A 251 -9.49 37.87 43.22
N SER A 252 -8.67 37.84 44.28
CA SER A 252 -8.74 37.07 45.53
C SER A 252 -8.39 35.57 45.50
N SER A 253 -7.17 35.34 46.02
CA SER A 253 -6.82 34.30 47.00
C SER A 253 -6.68 32.85 46.54
N SER A 254 -5.45 32.41 46.31
CA SER A 254 -4.77 31.47 47.23
C SER A 254 -3.34 31.22 46.76
N LYS A 255 -2.38 31.48 47.65
CA LYS A 255 -1.01 30.96 47.56
C LYS A 255 -1.08 29.42 47.56
N ASN A 256 -0.43 28.79 46.58
CA ASN A 256 0.47 27.66 46.79
C ASN A 256 1.01 27.18 45.43
N ASP A 257 2.30 27.39 45.25
CA ASP A 257 3.16 26.68 44.30
C ASP A 257 3.17 25.19 44.64
N SER A 258 2.59 24.34 43.79
CA SER A 258 2.94 22.91 43.57
C SER A 258 1.79 22.22 42.83
N GLY A 259 1.82 22.27 41.50
CA GLY A 259 0.82 21.61 40.68
C GLY A 259 0.95 22.02 39.23
N LYS A 260 2.04 21.63 38.57
CA LYS A 260 2.09 21.67 37.11
C LYS A 260 1.11 20.61 36.61
N ILE A 261 -0.15 20.99 36.43
CA ILE A 261 -1.18 20.16 35.79
C ILE A 261 -0.66 19.80 34.40
N VAL A 262 -0.29 18.53 34.21
CA VAL A 262 0.19 17.99 32.94
C VAL A 262 -1.02 17.83 32.04
N LEU A 263 -1.42 18.93 31.41
CA LEU A 263 -2.45 18.91 30.38
C LEU A 263 -1.83 18.25 29.15
N MET A 264 -2.23 17.01 28.86
CA MET A 264 -2.11 16.43 27.53
C MET A 264 -3.01 17.26 26.59
N PRO A 265 -2.46 18.09 25.69
CA PRO A 265 -3.31 18.67 24.68
C PRO A 265 -3.81 17.58 23.73
N PRO A 266 -5.11 17.56 23.41
CA PRO A 266 -5.59 16.86 22.23
C PRO A 266 -4.84 17.40 21.01
N VAL A 267 -4.39 16.50 20.15
CA VAL A 267 -3.76 16.83 18.85
C VAL A 267 -4.82 17.31 17.84
N VAL A 268 -5.80 18.09 18.28
CA VAL A 268 -6.85 18.68 17.45
C VAL A 268 -6.53 20.18 17.30
N MET A 269 -5.48 20.48 16.54
CA MET A 269 -5.32 21.78 15.91
C MET A 269 -5.36 21.58 14.40
N LEU A 270 -6.57 21.48 13.86
CA LEU A 270 -6.79 21.72 12.44
C LEU A 270 -7.26 23.17 12.25
N ALA A 271 -6.38 23.92 11.58
CA ALA A 271 -6.59 25.07 10.70
C ALA A 271 -7.63 26.13 11.10
N LYS A 272 -7.14 27.37 11.34
CA LYS A 272 -7.91 28.57 10.99
C LYS A 272 -8.20 28.52 9.48
N PRO A 273 -9.46 28.69 9.03
CA PRO A 273 -9.78 28.62 7.61
C PRO A 273 -9.28 29.88 6.90
N ALA A 274 -8.24 29.76 6.07
CA ALA A 274 -7.92 30.76 5.07
C ALA A 274 -8.98 30.66 3.95
N GLN A 275 -9.85 31.67 3.85
CA GLN A 275 -10.85 31.78 2.80
C GLN A 275 -10.15 32.00 1.44
N ALA A 276 -9.94 30.94 0.68
CA ALA A 276 -9.57 31.02 -0.73
C ALA A 276 -10.76 30.58 -1.60
N ARG A 277 -11.44 31.57 -2.18
CA ARG A 277 -12.52 31.42 -3.16
C ARG A 277 -11.91 31.07 -4.51
N ILE A 278 -12.00 29.81 -4.96
CA ILE A 278 -11.69 29.42 -6.35
C ILE A 278 -12.78 28.50 -6.91
N ARG A 279 -13.21 28.82 -8.13
CA ARG A 279 -14.39 28.34 -8.85
C ARG A 279 -14.27 26.87 -9.28
N ARG A 280 -15.43 26.20 -9.38
CA ARG A 280 -15.61 24.87 -10.01
C ARG A 280 -15.21 24.89 -11.50
N PRO A 281 -14.80 23.74 -12.05
CA PRO A 281 -15.76 23.01 -12.87
C PRO A 281 -15.83 21.50 -12.56
N ILE A 282 -16.98 20.95 -12.93
CA ILE A 282 -17.37 19.54 -12.98
C ILE A 282 -16.77 18.92 -14.24
N ILE A 283 -16.31 17.66 -14.19
CA ILE A 283 -16.51 16.60 -15.21
C ILE A 283 -16.07 15.24 -14.64
N THR A 284 -16.80 14.23 -15.09
CA THR A 284 -17.05 12.87 -14.62
C THR A 284 -16.12 11.78 -15.17
N TRP A 285 -15.94 10.72 -14.35
CA TRP A 285 -15.86 9.28 -14.64
C TRP A 285 -14.77 8.62 -15.53
N THR A 286 -14.28 7.47 -15.03
CA THR A 286 -14.02 6.14 -15.66
C THR A 286 -12.60 5.53 -15.49
N GLY A 287 -12.51 4.54 -14.58
CA GLY A 287 -12.13 3.13 -14.82
C GLY A 287 -10.74 2.70 -15.34
N MET A 288 -10.37 1.48 -14.92
CA MET A 288 -9.24 0.58 -15.29
C MET A 288 -7.96 0.76 -14.43
N GLY A 289 -7.52 -0.18 -13.58
CA GLY A 289 -7.68 -1.63 -13.60
C GLY A 289 -6.46 -2.27 -14.27
N PHE A 290 -5.38 -2.49 -13.50
CA PHE A 290 -4.24 -3.31 -13.91
C PHE A 290 -3.80 -4.19 -12.75
N THR A 291 -3.92 -5.50 -12.95
CA THR A 291 -3.39 -6.55 -12.09
C THR A 291 -1.92 -6.79 -12.46
N SER A 292 -1.02 -6.77 -11.48
CA SER A 292 0.31 -7.36 -11.56
C SER A 292 0.39 -8.50 -10.56
N PHE A 293 0.81 -9.67 -11.03
CA PHE A 293 1.16 -10.83 -10.21
C PHE A 293 2.66 -10.76 -9.88
N GLN A 294 3.05 -11.06 -8.64
CA GLN A 294 4.15 -11.98 -8.37
C GLN A 294 4.20 -12.49 -6.92
N ASP A 295 4.15 -13.82 -6.85
CA ASP A 295 4.80 -14.82 -5.99
C ASP A 295 4.91 -14.65 -4.47
N GLY A 296 4.40 -15.69 -3.77
CA GLY A 296 4.92 -16.12 -2.48
C GLY A 296 3.90 -16.67 -1.48
N GLU A 297 3.01 -17.62 -1.85
CA GLU A 297 2.35 -18.47 -0.85
C GLU A 297 2.22 -19.94 -1.31
N GLU A 298 2.19 -20.78 -0.28
CA GLU A 298 2.25 -22.23 -0.21
C GLU A 298 1.27 -22.96 -1.14
N PHE A 299 1.77 -23.98 -1.84
CA PHE A 299 1.04 -24.74 -2.85
C PHE A 299 -0.03 -25.62 -2.21
N LYS A 300 -1.28 -25.16 -2.20
CA LYS A 300 -2.44 -26.06 -2.20
C LYS A 300 -2.66 -26.54 -3.63
N TYR A 301 -2.52 -27.84 -3.85
CA TYR A 301 -2.97 -28.51 -5.07
C TYR A 301 -4.49 -28.28 -5.22
N ASP A 302 -4.87 -27.35 -6.10
CA ASP A 302 -6.23 -27.21 -6.62
C ASP A 302 -6.20 -27.72 -8.07
N ASP A 303 -6.88 -28.84 -8.32
CA ASP A 303 -6.88 -29.62 -9.58
C ASP A 303 -7.54 -28.90 -10.78
N ARG A 304 -7.46 -27.57 -10.87
CA ARG A 304 -8.18 -26.76 -11.89
C ARG A 304 -7.32 -25.93 -12.82
N GLU A 305 -5.99 -26.02 -12.75
CA GLU A 305 -5.10 -25.45 -13.76
C GLU A 305 -4.58 -26.55 -14.70
N ARG A 306 -5.40 -26.92 -15.69
CA ARG A 306 -4.91 -27.68 -16.85
C ARG A 306 -3.96 -26.78 -17.65
N SER A 307 -2.67 -27.15 -17.62
CA SER A 307 -1.57 -26.66 -18.45
C SER A 307 -2.02 -26.14 -19.82
N GLY A 308 -2.08 -24.81 -19.95
CA GLY A 308 -2.20 -24.13 -21.24
C GLY A 308 -0.83 -24.05 -21.90
N SER A 309 -0.36 -25.17 -22.46
CA SER A 309 0.96 -25.28 -23.08
C SER A 309 1.02 -24.45 -24.38
N ARG A 310 1.44 -23.19 -24.28
CA ARG A 310 1.87 -22.37 -25.44
C ARG A 310 3.10 -22.95 -26.13
N THR A 311 3.77 -23.91 -25.47
CA THR A 311 5.03 -24.52 -25.91
C THR A 311 4.87 -25.88 -26.56
N ALA A 312 3.68 -26.48 -26.50
CA ALA A 312 3.44 -27.84 -27.00
C ALA A 312 3.79 -28.03 -28.49
N LEU A 313 3.65 -26.96 -29.28
CA LEU A 313 3.95 -26.97 -30.71
C LEU A 313 5.26 -26.24 -31.07
N SER A 314 5.96 -25.65 -30.10
CA SER A 314 7.17 -24.84 -30.37
C SER A 314 8.48 -25.58 -30.09
N PHE A 315 8.62 -26.13 -28.89
CA PHE A 315 9.81 -26.84 -28.44
C PHE A 315 9.43 -28.28 -28.16
N ALA A 316 10.22 -29.22 -28.69
CA ALA A 316 10.04 -30.63 -28.38
C ALA A 316 10.13 -30.83 -26.86
N ALA A 317 9.15 -31.52 -26.29
CA ALA A 317 9.16 -31.95 -24.90
C ALA A 317 10.20 -33.06 -24.70
N ASN A 318 10.69 -33.22 -23.47
CA ASN A 318 11.59 -34.31 -23.15
C ASN A 318 10.86 -35.65 -23.24
N VAL A 319 11.54 -36.67 -23.74
CA VAL A 319 11.08 -38.06 -23.55
C VAL A 319 11.46 -38.53 -22.13
N PRO A 320 10.69 -39.45 -21.52
CA PRO A 320 10.96 -39.95 -20.17
C PRO A 320 12.40 -40.37 -19.91
N ASP A 321 13.02 -41.09 -20.87
CA ASP A 321 14.38 -41.59 -20.76
C ASP A 321 15.43 -40.45 -20.69
N MET A 322 15.23 -39.37 -21.45
CA MET A 322 16.10 -38.19 -21.40
C MET A 322 15.97 -37.48 -20.06
N SER A 323 14.75 -37.28 -19.57
CA SER A 323 14.53 -36.66 -18.25
C SER A 323 15.11 -37.49 -17.11
N ALA A 324 14.98 -38.83 -17.18
CA ALA A 324 15.62 -39.72 -16.23
C ALA A 324 17.15 -39.59 -16.28
N LYS A 325 17.75 -39.59 -17.47
CA LYS A 325 19.20 -39.37 -17.66
C LYS A 325 19.67 -38.07 -17.01
N TYR A 326 18.97 -36.96 -17.23
CA TYR A 326 19.32 -35.67 -16.64
C TYR A 326 19.17 -35.65 -15.12
N TRP A 327 18.10 -36.24 -14.61
CA TRP A 327 17.84 -36.33 -13.18
C TRP A 327 18.92 -37.14 -12.45
N TYR A 328 19.27 -38.31 -12.96
CA TYR A 328 20.33 -39.15 -12.38
C TYR A 328 21.72 -38.53 -12.52
N THR A 329 21.98 -37.78 -13.59
CA THR A 329 23.23 -37.03 -13.74
C THR A 329 23.35 -35.95 -12.66
N ALA A 330 22.29 -35.17 -12.42
CA ALA A 330 22.26 -34.18 -11.35
C ALA A 330 22.41 -34.81 -9.96
N ALA A 331 21.72 -35.93 -9.70
CA ALA A 331 21.81 -36.67 -8.44
C ALA A 331 23.23 -37.23 -8.20
N SER A 332 23.92 -37.63 -9.26
CA SER A 332 25.30 -38.12 -9.17
C SER A 332 26.28 -37.03 -8.69
N TYR A 333 26.11 -35.77 -9.12
CA TYR A 333 26.93 -34.65 -8.67
C TYR A 333 26.76 -34.31 -7.18
N LEU A 334 25.63 -34.70 -6.58
CA LEU A 334 25.32 -34.49 -5.16
C LEU A 334 25.64 -35.70 -4.27
N GLY A 335 26.20 -36.77 -4.87
CA GLY A 335 26.50 -38.02 -4.18
C GLY A 335 25.26 -38.84 -3.82
N CYS A 336 24.11 -38.58 -4.45
CA CYS A 336 22.86 -39.30 -4.19
C CYS A 336 22.70 -40.59 -5.01
N GLY A 337 23.62 -40.86 -5.95
CA GLY A 337 23.59 -42.04 -6.83
C GLY A 337 23.07 -41.73 -8.23
N ASN A 338 23.16 -42.72 -9.11
CA ASN A 338 22.82 -42.64 -10.54
C ASN A 338 21.78 -43.68 -11.00
N TYR A 339 21.17 -44.41 -10.07
CA TYR A 339 20.08 -45.36 -10.31
C TYR A 339 19.20 -45.51 -9.06
N GLY A 340 17.98 -46.03 -9.22
CA GLY A 340 17.06 -46.32 -8.11
C GLY A 340 16.34 -45.08 -7.56
N ASP A 341 15.79 -45.19 -6.34
CA ASP A 341 15.09 -44.08 -5.70
C ASP A 341 16.07 -43.10 -5.05
N VAL A 342 16.43 -42.06 -5.80
CA VAL A 342 17.31 -40.97 -5.35
C VAL A 342 16.54 -39.84 -4.64
N ILE A 343 15.20 -39.89 -4.60
CA ILE A 343 14.36 -38.78 -4.10
C ILE A 343 14.63 -38.47 -2.61
N PRO A 344 14.73 -39.44 -1.69
CA PRO A 344 14.99 -39.15 -0.28
C PRO A 344 16.31 -38.40 -0.07
N CYS A 345 17.35 -38.80 -0.80
CA CYS A 345 18.65 -38.14 -0.74
C CYS A 345 18.59 -36.74 -1.34
N MET A 346 17.97 -36.56 -2.51
CA MET A 346 17.85 -35.26 -3.16
C MET A 346 17.10 -34.24 -2.29
N ARG A 347 16.04 -34.68 -1.58
CA ARG A 347 15.29 -33.82 -0.64
C ARG A 347 16.06 -33.41 0.60
N SER A 348 17.15 -34.11 0.94
CA SER A 348 18.02 -33.78 2.07
C SER A 348 19.07 -32.69 1.76
N LYS A 349 19.27 -32.36 0.49
CA LYS A 349 20.28 -31.40 0.04
C LYS A 349 19.77 -29.97 0.06
N ASN A 350 20.69 -29.02 0.24
CA ASN A 350 20.37 -27.60 0.16
C ASN A 350 20.04 -27.18 -1.28
N MET A 351 19.14 -26.22 -1.42
CA MET A 351 18.71 -25.72 -2.74
C MET A 351 19.87 -25.16 -3.58
N THR A 352 20.84 -24.50 -2.94
CA THR A 352 22.04 -23.96 -3.61
C THR A 352 22.83 -25.06 -4.31
N ASP A 353 23.05 -26.16 -3.61
CA ASP A 353 23.85 -27.28 -4.10
C ASP A 353 23.13 -27.97 -5.26
N ILE A 354 21.80 -28.09 -5.17
CA ILE A 354 20.95 -28.63 -6.24
C ILE A 354 21.02 -27.76 -7.49
N LEU A 355 20.98 -26.44 -7.35
CA LEU A 355 21.09 -25.51 -8.48
C LEU A 355 22.48 -25.59 -9.15
N GLU A 356 23.55 -25.69 -8.36
CA GLU A 356 24.91 -25.87 -8.89
C GLU A 356 25.09 -27.22 -9.60
N ALA A 357 24.50 -28.29 -9.08
CA ALA A 357 24.50 -29.60 -9.70
C ALA A 357 23.70 -29.60 -11.01
N ALA A 358 22.51 -28.99 -11.02
CA ALA A 358 21.67 -28.86 -12.21
C ALA A 358 22.35 -28.05 -13.32
N ALA A 359 23.10 -27.00 -12.97
CA ALA A 359 23.84 -26.17 -13.93
C ALA A 359 24.99 -26.91 -14.64
N LYS A 360 25.50 -28.00 -14.05
CA LYS A 360 26.58 -28.83 -14.63
C LYS A 360 26.07 -29.90 -15.59
N VAL A 361 24.76 -30.18 -15.63
CA VAL A 361 24.22 -31.23 -16.48
C VAL A 361 24.37 -30.84 -17.96
N PRO A 362 25.00 -31.69 -18.80
CA PRO A 362 25.15 -31.38 -20.21
C PRO A 362 23.80 -31.44 -20.93
N TYR A 363 23.56 -30.46 -21.80
CA TYR A 363 22.41 -30.40 -22.69
C TYR A 363 22.72 -31.16 -24.00
N GLU A 364 21.68 -31.67 -24.67
CA GLU A 364 21.85 -32.31 -25.97
C GLU A 364 22.09 -31.27 -27.07
N PRO A 365 22.86 -31.60 -28.12
CA PRO A 365 23.20 -30.65 -29.17
C PRO A 365 21.93 -30.16 -29.90
N THR A 366 21.71 -28.85 -29.84
CA THR A 366 20.57 -28.16 -30.46
C THR A 366 21.03 -27.30 -31.63
N THR A 367 20.21 -27.22 -32.67
CA THR A 367 20.53 -26.56 -33.95
C THR A 367 20.57 -25.03 -33.88
N ALA A 368 19.84 -24.42 -32.94
CA ALA A 368 19.78 -22.96 -32.82
C ALA A 368 20.25 -22.48 -31.45
N LEU A 369 19.66 -22.99 -30.36
CA LEU A 369 19.92 -22.52 -28.99
C LEU A 369 19.72 -23.62 -27.94
N TYR A 370 20.44 -23.46 -26.83
CA TYR A 370 20.30 -24.22 -25.60
C TYR A 370 18.83 -24.38 -25.22
N GLN A 371 18.30 -25.59 -25.32
CA GLN A 371 17.10 -25.93 -24.59
C GLN A 371 17.48 -26.19 -23.12
N PRO A 372 16.73 -25.66 -22.15
CA PRO A 372 16.99 -25.97 -20.75
C PRO A 372 16.89 -27.47 -20.55
N VAL A 373 17.80 -28.07 -19.80
CA VAL A 373 17.85 -29.53 -19.56
C VAL A 373 16.58 -30.02 -18.84
N PHE A 374 16.11 -29.23 -17.88
CA PHE A 374 14.90 -29.50 -17.12
C PHE A 374 13.73 -28.68 -17.69
N HIS A 375 12.86 -29.35 -18.44
CA HIS A 375 11.65 -28.80 -19.03
C HIS A 375 10.59 -29.90 -19.18
N PRO A 376 9.34 -29.58 -19.57
CA PRO A 376 8.24 -30.54 -19.59
C PRO A 376 8.59 -31.87 -20.27
N THR A 377 8.28 -32.96 -19.59
CA THR A 377 8.50 -34.34 -20.03
C THR A 377 7.18 -34.96 -20.42
N ILE A 378 7.15 -35.71 -21.51
CA ILE A 378 5.96 -36.45 -21.96
C ILE A 378 5.61 -37.51 -20.91
N ASP A 379 4.46 -37.34 -20.25
CA ASP A 379 3.93 -38.24 -19.22
C ASP A 379 2.56 -38.83 -19.60
N ASN A 380 1.97 -38.40 -20.72
CA ASN A 380 0.61 -38.72 -21.17
C ASN A 380 -0.49 -38.45 -20.14
N GLN A 381 -0.22 -37.59 -19.16
CA GLN A 381 -1.17 -37.16 -18.13
C GLN A 381 -1.33 -35.64 -18.18
N THR A 382 -0.21 -34.92 -18.07
CA THR A 382 -0.13 -33.47 -18.12
C THR A 382 0.48 -32.98 -19.42
N VAL A 383 1.43 -33.73 -19.98
CA VAL A 383 2.16 -33.50 -21.22
C VAL A 383 1.95 -34.69 -22.16
N PHE A 384 1.20 -34.45 -23.24
CA PHE A 384 0.89 -35.46 -24.24
C PHE A 384 1.95 -35.49 -25.33
N ALA A 385 2.22 -36.67 -25.89
CA ALA A 385 3.10 -36.81 -27.05
C ALA A 385 2.50 -36.17 -28.32
N ASP A 386 1.17 -36.09 -28.40
CA ASP A 386 0.42 -35.85 -29.64
C ASP A 386 -0.41 -34.55 -29.60
N TYR A 387 0.15 -33.46 -29.05
CA TYR A 387 -0.54 -32.16 -28.98
C TYR A 387 -1.02 -31.61 -30.33
N ALA A 388 -0.30 -31.90 -31.42
CA ALA A 388 -0.69 -31.45 -32.75
C ALA A 388 -2.01 -32.09 -33.22
N SER A 389 -2.18 -33.40 -33.02
CA SER A 389 -3.43 -34.11 -33.34
C SER A 389 -4.55 -33.71 -32.38
N LEU A 390 -4.27 -33.61 -31.08
CA LEU A 390 -5.27 -33.20 -30.09
C LEU A 390 -5.83 -31.81 -30.39
N SER A 391 -4.95 -30.84 -30.69
CA SER A 391 -5.37 -29.49 -31.05
C SER A 391 -6.14 -29.44 -32.36
N ALA A 392 -5.70 -30.17 -33.40
CA ALA A 392 -6.38 -30.22 -34.68
C ALA A 392 -7.79 -30.86 -34.63
N ASN A 393 -8.00 -31.79 -33.68
CA ASN A 393 -9.25 -32.51 -33.47
C ASN A 393 -10.22 -31.81 -32.51
N GLY A 394 -9.86 -30.67 -31.91
CA GLY A 394 -10.74 -29.96 -30.98
C GLY A 394 -10.64 -30.45 -29.53
N ASN A 395 -9.67 -31.31 -29.22
CA ASN A 395 -9.45 -31.90 -27.91
C ASN A 395 -8.60 -30.95 -27.04
N PHE A 396 -9.15 -29.78 -26.76
CA PHE A 396 -8.54 -28.76 -25.90
C PHE A 396 -9.61 -28.10 -25.03
N ALA A 397 -9.16 -27.41 -23.98
CA ALA A 397 -10.06 -26.65 -23.12
C ALA A 397 -10.72 -25.50 -23.90
N ARG A 398 -12.06 -25.47 -23.91
CA ARG A 398 -12.88 -24.47 -24.63
C ARG A 398 -13.03 -23.19 -23.82
N ILE A 399 -11.92 -22.53 -23.55
CA ILE A 399 -11.85 -21.29 -22.76
C ILE A 399 -11.39 -20.16 -23.70
N PRO A 400 -11.97 -18.95 -23.61
CA PRO A 400 -11.50 -17.81 -24.38
C PRO A 400 -9.99 -17.62 -24.31
N TYR A 401 -9.34 -17.41 -25.46
CA TYR A 401 -7.89 -17.49 -25.59
C TYR A 401 -7.30 -16.24 -26.26
N LEU A 402 -6.33 -15.62 -25.61
CA LEU A 402 -5.57 -14.49 -26.16
C LEU A 402 -4.12 -14.91 -26.34
N ALA A 403 -3.63 -14.80 -27.56
CA ALA A 403 -2.30 -15.25 -27.96
C ALA A 403 -1.57 -14.13 -28.69
N GLY A 404 -0.24 -14.06 -28.55
CA GLY A 404 0.52 -13.05 -29.30
C GLY A 404 2.01 -13.27 -29.27
N ASN A 405 2.68 -12.60 -30.22
CA ASN A 405 4.12 -12.63 -30.45
C ASN A 405 4.66 -11.21 -30.44
N VAL A 406 5.93 -11.03 -30.08
CA VAL A 406 6.64 -9.77 -30.37
C VAL A 406 7.20 -9.80 -31.79
N ASP A 407 7.41 -8.63 -32.38
CA ASP A 407 7.95 -8.51 -33.73
C ASP A 407 9.37 -9.05 -33.85
N TYR A 408 10.16 -8.90 -32.77
CA TYR A 408 11.57 -9.29 -32.72
C TYR A 408 11.86 -10.29 -31.59
N GLU A 409 11.25 -11.48 -31.66
CA GLU A 409 11.44 -12.57 -30.68
C GLU A 409 12.92 -12.99 -30.55
N ALA A 410 13.68 -12.95 -31.65
CA ALA A 410 15.08 -13.39 -31.67
C ALA A 410 16.05 -12.45 -30.92
N GLY A 411 15.62 -11.29 -30.42
CA GLY A 411 16.54 -10.30 -29.83
C GLY A 411 17.38 -10.84 -28.68
N PHE A 412 16.74 -11.41 -27.66
CA PHE A 412 17.43 -12.02 -26.52
C PHE A 412 18.28 -13.23 -26.94
N TYR A 413 17.74 -14.02 -27.86
CA TYR A 413 18.33 -15.25 -28.37
C TYR A 413 19.62 -15.01 -29.17
N LYS A 414 19.67 -13.92 -29.95
CA LYS A 414 20.90 -13.46 -30.62
C LYS A 414 21.99 -13.07 -29.63
N LEU A 415 21.62 -12.40 -28.53
CA LEU A 415 22.56 -12.05 -27.47
C LEU A 415 23.08 -13.30 -26.74
N ALA A 416 22.22 -14.27 -26.45
CA ALA A 416 22.60 -15.54 -25.84
C ALA A 416 23.53 -16.37 -26.75
N ALA A 417 23.24 -16.41 -28.06
CA ALA A 417 24.12 -17.05 -29.04
C ALA A 417 25.49 -16.35 -29.10
N TRP A 418 25.51 -15.01 -29.11
CA TRP A 418 26.74 -14.22 -29.08
C TRP A 418 27.59 -14.51 -27.82
N ALA A 419 26.96 -14.57 -26.64
CA ALA A 419 27.65 -14.89 -25.38
C ALA A 419 28.29 -16.29 -25.37
N THR A 420 27.88 -17.18 -26.27
CA THR A 420 28.41 -18.54 -26.39
C THR A 420 29.24 -18.77 -27.66
N ASN A 421 29.70 -17.67 -28.30
CA ASN A 421 30.44 -17.66 -29.56
C ASN A 421 29.74 -18.39 -30.72
N ARG A 422 28.41 -18.47 -30.69
CA ARG A 422 27.59 -19.02 -31.78
C ARG A 422 27.05 -17.89 -32.64
N THR A 423 27.21 -18.01 -33.95
CA THR A 423 26.60 -17.10 -34.92
C THR A 423 25.72 -17.90 -35.87
N LEU A 424 24.49 -17.43 -36.06
CA LEU A 424 23.50 -18.02 -36.95
C LEU A 424 23.21 -17.03 -38.08
N THR A 425 22.94 -17.54 -39.29
CA THR A 425 22.57 -16.72 -40.44
C THR A 425 21.21 -16.06 -40.24
N PRO A 426 20.89 -14.98 -40.97
CA PRO A 426 19.55 -14.38 -40.92
C PRO A 426 18.43 -15.40 -41.19
N THR A 427 18.62 -16.27 -42.17
CA THR A 427 17.65 -17.34 -42.52
C THR A 427 17.46 -18.37 -41.39
N GLN A 428 18.51 -18.70 -40.66
CA GLN A 428 18.41 -19.57 -39.49
C GLN A 428 17.66 -18.90 -38.34
N TRP A 429 17.85 -17.59 -38.14
CA TRP A 429 17.09 -16.82 -37.17
C TRP A 429 15.61 -16.73 -37.52
N ASP A 430 15.28 -16.50 -38.80
CA ASP A 430 13.89 -16.45 -39.25
C ASP A 430 13.20 -17.79 -39.05
N ASN A 431 13.87 -18.89 -39.40
CA ASN A 431 13.35 -20.24 -39.15
C ASN A 431 13.13 -20.51 -37.65
N PHE A 432 14.04 -20.05 -36.79
CA PHE A 432 13.90 -20.18 -35.34
C PHE A 432 12.70 -19.38 -34.79
N ILE A 433 12.48 -18.15 -35.26
CA ILE A 433 11.31 -17.33 -34.87
C ILE A 433 10.02 -17.99 -35.34
N LEU A 434 10.00 -18.50 -36.57
CA LEU A 434 8.85 -19.18 -37.15
C LEU A 434 8.52 -20.46 -36.37
N SER A 435 9.49 -21.33 -36.15
CA SER A 435 9.28 -22.61 -35.47
C SER A 435 9.01 -22.46 -33.98
N GLY A 436 9.70 -21.56 -33.29
CA GLY A 436 9.62 -21.41 -31.84
C GLY A 436 8.45 -20.56 -31.36
N PHE A 437 7.96 -19.63 -32.18
CA PHE A 437 7.04 -18.60 -31.70
C PHE A 437 5.86 -18.37 -32.64
N THR A 438 6.12 -18.05 -33.91
CA THR A 438 5.09 -17.53 -34.81
C THR A 438 4.13 -18.61 -35.29
N CYS A 439 4.65 -19.71 -35.84
CA CYS A 439 3.83 -20.82 -36.35
C CYS A 439 3.06 -21.54 -35.25
N PRO A 440 3.65 -21.89 -34.09
CA PRO A 440 2.93 -22.52 -32.98
C PRO A 440 1.72 -21.69 -32.53
N ASN A 441 1.91 -20.39 -32.34
CA ASN A 441 0.86 -19.49 -31.88
C ASN A 441 -0.25 -19.30 -32.93
N SER A 442 0.14 -19.24 -34.21
CA SER A 442 -0.82 -19.19 -35.33
C SER A 442 -1.65 -20.47 -35.45
N THR A 443 -1.02 -21.64 -35.34
CA THR A 443 -1.72 -22.93 -35.41
C THR A 443 -2.68 -23.11 -34.24
N GLU A 444 -2.25 -22.76 -33.03
CA GLU A 444 -3.03 -22.94 -31.80
C GLU A 444 -4.28 -22.03 -31.76
N THR A 445 -4.14 -20.80 -32.26
CA THR A 445 -5.26 -19.85 -32.41
C THR A 445 -6.20 -20.25 -33.54
N ALA A 446 -5.67 -20.71 -34.69
CA ALA A 446 -6.47 -21.20 -35.80
C ALA A 446 -7.30 -22.44 -35.41
N ASN A 447 -6.70 -23.39 -34.68
CA ASN A 447 -7.41 -24.56 -34.16
C ASN A 447 -8.55 -24.15 -33.22
N ARG A 448 -8.33 -23.22 -32.28
CA ARG A 448 -9.40 -22.72 -31.40
C ARG A 448 -10.51 -21.99 -32.14
N ALA A 449 -10.15 -21.14 -33.10
CA ALA A 449 -11.11 -20.44 -33.93
C ALA A 449 -11.97 -21.42 -34.75
N LYS A 450 -11.37 -22.48 -35.31
CA LYS A 450 -12.08 -23.55 -36.04
C LYS A 450 -13.16 -24.24 -35.22
N TYR A 451 -12.97 -24.37 -33.91
CA TYR A 451 -13.96 -24.97 -32.99
C TYR A 451 -14.79 -23.93 -32.22
N ASN A 452 -14.96 -22.72 -32.77
CA ASN A 452 -15.78 -21.64 -32.22
C ASN A 452 -15.40 -21.20 -30.79
N VAL A 453 -14.13 -21.32 -30.40
CA VAL A 453 -13.64 -20.76 -29.14
C VAL A 453 -13.26 -19.29 -29.36
N PRO A 454 -13.77 -18.34 -28.55
CA PRO A 454 -13.41 -16.92 -28.67
C PRO A 454 -11.89 -16.75 -28.57
N THR A 455 -11.26 -16.33 -29.67
CA THR A 455 -9.81 -16.30 -29.78
C THR A 455 -9.36 -14.97 -30.36
N TRP A 456 -8.31 -14.39 -29.78
CA TRP A 456 -7.69 -13.16 -30.25
C TRP A 456 -6.19 -13.40 -30.44
N GLN A 457 -5.67 -12.92 -31.56
CA GLN A 457 -4.24 -12.96 -31.87
C GLN A 457 -3.72 -11.52 -32.01
N TYR A 458 -2.54 -11.24 -31.44
CA TYR A 458 -1.87 -9.95 -31.63
C TYR A 458 -0.39 -10.12 -31.95
N ARG A 459 0.18 -9.14 -32.65
CA ARG A 459 1.62 -9.00 -32.84
C ARG A 459 2.07 -7.66 -32.28
N TYR A 460 3.06 -7.69 -31.40
CA TYR A 460 3.55 -6.54 -30.69
C TYR A 460 4.76 -5.92 -31.40
N PHE A 461 4.57 -4.73 -31.98
CA PHE A 461 5.60 -4.00 -32.75
C PHE A 461 6.26 -2.87 -31.96
N GLY A 462 5.92 -2.69 -30.68
CA GLY A 462 6.47 -1.56 -29.93
C GLY A 462 7.96 -1.75 -29.65
N GLU A 463 8.73 -0.78 -30.10
CA GLU A 463 10.16 -0.75 -29.88
C GLU A 463 10.53 0.49 -29.05
N TRP A 464 11.22 0.28 -27.93
CA TRP A 464 11.65 1.37 -27.06
C TRP A 464 13.17 1.42 -27.00
N LYS A 465 13.74 2.59 -27.31
CA LYS A 465 15.19 2.82 -27.29
C LYS A 465 15.90 2.33 -26.00
N ASN A 466 15.24 2.40 -24.85
CA ASN A 466 15.80 1.98 -23.56
C ASN A 466 15.64 0.48 -23.24
N LEU A 467 14.97 -0.29 -24.10
CA LEU A 467 14.78 -1.74 -24.00
C LEU A 467 15.50 -2.51 -25.11
N ARG A 468 16.20 -1.81 -26.02
CA ARG A 468 17.01 -2.45 -27.06
C ARG A 468 18.20 -3.14 -26.39
N LEU A 469 18.34 -4.45 -26.63
CA LEU A 469 19.41 -5.28 -26.08
C LEU A 469 20.72 -5.23 -26.90
N MET A 470 20.91 -4.13 -27.64
CA MET A 470 22.06 -3.63 -28.43
C MET A 470 21.51 -2.78 -29.59
#